data_AF-A0A935ZA53-F1
#
_entry.id   AF-A0A935ZA53-F1
#
_cell.length_a   1.000
_cell.length_b   1.000
_cell.length_c   1.000
_cell.angle_alpha   90.00
_cell.angle_beta   90.00
_cell.angle_gamma   90.00
#
_symmetry.space_group_name_H-M   'P 1'
#
loop_
_entity.id
_entity.type
_entity.pdbx_description
1 polymer ?
#
loop_
_entity_poly.entity_id
_entity_poly.type
_entity_poly.pdbx_seq_one_letter_code
_entity_poly.pdbx_strand_id
1 'polypeptide(L)'
;MNARFLTVGAMAGLLVTAFGCQLIVGSDPPPFSCEEGKAGACPSGQFCSGGVCVSGSSVDTAADPDVAFPPDAPTDLDGGVDVRDASDGNTSGQLGSRCSVNKDCVSGLCGTDSIMSLPAFEANGGSVCTKICCTSNDCDRGFVCLNTGTGGSYCVSASKVLPEREVPAAGGKAGGVTCATNAECRSGLCGDVTDGGVKRCVDNCCSQNDCATDSVCALTSVSGKYLGFVCTDERGTLRNPGTACTTDSQCKSNLCYDSTQCVQHCAATKDCPATQACVWLPRSSTDTRPIHVCDGEGTRADAGTTCTTYQDCKSTQCEPRVDGQPDAGPGNVCRDLCNRDSDCPAPLRCLPAAPSPGPRVLRCVPG
;
A
#
# COMPACT_ATOMS: atom_id res chain seq x y z
N MET A 1 -43.52 -15.63 -35.50
CA MET A 1 -43.52 -16.77 -36.45
C MET A 1 -42.14 -16.89 -37.04
N ASN A 2 -41.68 -18.13 -37.21
CA ASN A 2 -40.40 -18.61 -37.75
C ASN A 2 -39.25 -18.76 -36.73
N ALA A 3 -39.23 -19.99 -36.21
CA ALA A 3 -38.17 -20.66 -35.48
C ALA A 3 -36.94 -20.95 -36.35
N ARG A 4 -35.79 -21.18 -35.71
CA ARG A 4 -34.88 -22.28 -36.05
C ARG A 4 -33.97 -22.63 -34.87
N PHE A 5 -34.24 -23.83 -34.35
CA PHE A 5 -33.35 -24.65 -33.52
C PHE A 5 -32.09 -25.03 -34.31
N LEU A 6 -30.94 -25.11 -33.64
CA LEU A 6 -29.85 -26.02 -34.00
C LEU A 6 -29.12 -26.46 -32.75
N THR A 7 -28.97 -27.78 -32.66
CA THR A 7 -28.57 -28.57 -31.50
C THR A 7 -27.32 -29.38 -31.87
N VAL A 8 -26.55 -29.77 -30.84
CA VAL A 8 -25.60 -30.90 -30.76
C VAL A 8 -24.17 -30.71 -31.30
N GLY A 9 -23.21 -30.95 -30.41
CA GLY A 9 -21.82 -31.21 -30.74
C GLY A 9 -20.93 -31.52 -29.52
N ALA A 10 -21.32 -32.49 -28.69
CA ALA A 10 -20.46 -33.03 -27.64
C ALA A 10 -19.50 -34.07 -28.22
N MET A 11 -18.19 -33.87 -28.08
CA MET A 11 -17.19 -34.94 -28.24
C MET A 11 -16.33 -35.04 -26.98
N ALA A 12 -16.58 -36.10 -26.21
CA ALA A 12 -15.72 -36.58 -25.16
C ALA A 12 -14.67 -37.52 -25.78
N GLY A 13 -13.41 -37.12 -25.76
CA GLY A 13 -12.26 -37.96 -26.11
C GLY A 13 -11.55 -38.42 -24.84
N LEU A 14 -11.84 -39.66 -24.40
CA LEU A 14 -11.17 -40.33 -23.29
C LEU A 14 -9.91 -41.03 -23.84
N LEU A 15 -8.72 -40.51 -23.51
CA LEU A 15 -7.43 -41.13 -23.85
C LEU A 15 -6.82 -41.67 -22.55
N VAL A 16 -6.93 -42.99 -22.36
CA VAL A 16 -6.27 -43.73 -21.27
C VAL A 16 -4.94 -44.23 -21.81
N THR A 17 -3.84 -43.56 -21.46
CA THR A 17 -2.48 -44.08 -21.67
C THR A 17 -1.97 -44.66 -20.35
N ALA A 18 -1.78 -45.97 -20.33
CA ALA A 18 -1.15 -46.71 -19.25
C ALA A 18 0.34 -46.37 -19.18
N PHE A 19 0.79 -45.79 -18.06
CA PHE A 19 2.19 -45.67 -17.70
C PHE A 19 2.45 -46.47 -16.42
N GLY A 20 3.47 -47.31 -16.47
CA GLY A 20 3.87 -48.22 -15.40
C GLY A 20 4.39 -47.50 -14.17
N CYS A 21 4.13 -48.09 -13.00
CA CYS A 21 4.68 -47.66 -11.73
C CYS A 21 6.20 -47.91 -11.70
N GLN A 22 6.99 -46.85 -11.83
CA GLN A 22 8.37 -46.83 -11.33
C GLN A 22 8.34 -46.04 -10.01
N LEU A 23 8.64 -46.73 -8.91
CA LEU A 23 8.65 -46.18 -7.57
C LEU A 23 9.95 -45.35 -7.43
N ILE A 24 9.87 -44.05 -7.71
CA ILE A 24 10.95 -43.11 -7.43
C ILE A 24 10.92 -42.83 -5.93
N VAL A 25 11.83 -43.47 -5.18
CA VAL A 25 12.15 -43.05 -3.82
C VAL A 25 13.01 -41.80 -3.97
N GLY A 26 12.40 -40.63 -3.81
CA GLY A 26 13.14 -39.36 -3.79
C GLY A 26 14.18 -39.41 -2.68
N SER A 27 15.43 -39.12 -3.02
CA SER A 27 16.58 -39.07 -2.10
C SER A 27 16.56 -37.89 -1.12
N ASP A 28 15.46 -37.12 -1.08
CA ASP A 28 15.31 -35.99 -0.17
C ASP A 28 14.76 -36.49 1.17
N PRO A 29 15.53 -36.45 2.26
CA PRO A 29 15.00 -36.73 3.59
C PRO A 29 13.83 -35.78 3.87
N PRO A 30 12.75 -36.24 4.50
CA PRO A 30 11.61 -35.37 4.80
C PRO A 30 12.09 -34.16 5.61
N PRO A 31 11.61 -32.94 5.29
CA PRO A 31 11.99 -31.75 6.02
C PRO A 31 11.63 -31.92 7.50
N PHE A 32 12.59 -31.66 8.37
CA PHE A 32 12.38 -31.72 9.82
C PHE A 32 11.34 -30.67 10.20
N SER A 33 10.20 -31.12 10.72
CA SER A 33 9.18 -30.24 11.29
C SER A 33 9.66 -29.73 12.64
N CYS A 34 9.63 -28.41 12.85
CA CYS A 34 10.04 -27.77 14.09
C CYS A 34 8.89 -26.98 14.72
N GLU A 35 8.95 -26.76 16.03
CA GLU A 35 7.98 -25.97 16.81
C GLU A 35 8.65 -24.65 17.21
N GLU A 36 8.06 -23.51 16.84
CA GLU A 36 8.64 -22.19 17.12
C GLU A 36 8.78 -21.96 18.63
N GLY A 37 9.96 -21.49 19.06
CA GLY A 37 10.26 -21.21 20.46
C GLY A 37 10.84 -22.38 21.27
N LYS A 38 10.99 -23.59 20.71
CA LYS A 38 11.74 -24.69 21.36
C LYS A 38 13.23 -24.63 21.07
N ALA A 39 14.04 -24.51 22.13
CA ALA A 39 15.48 -24.64 22.03
C ALA A 39 15.88 -26.04 21.51
N GLY A 40 16.72 -26.09 20.48
CA GLY A 40 17.19 -27.34 19.86
C GLY A 40 16.23 -27.98 18.86
N ALA A 41 15.18 -27.28 18.40
CA ALA A 41 14.24 -27.81 17.41
C ALA A 41 14.83 -27.98 16.00
N CYS A 42 15.98 -27.36 15.72
CA CYS A 42 16.68 -27.43 14.44
C CYS A 42 18.17 -27.79 14.62
N PRO A 43 18.83 -28.40 13.61
CA PRO A 43 20.28 -28.63 13.62
C PRO A 43 21.08 -27.33 13.81
N SER A 44 22.31 -27.46 14.30
CA SER A 44 23.22 -26.32 14.50
C SER A 44 23.35 -25.47 13.23
N GLY A 45 23.11 -24.15 13.36
CA GLY A 45 23.14 -23.20 12.24
C GLY A 45 21.81 -22.97 11.51
N GLN A 46 20.71 -23.52 12.03
CA GLN A 46 19.35 -23.29 11.50
C GLN A 46 18.40 -22.80 12.61
N PHE A 47 17.34 -22.10 12.22
CA PHE A 47 16.24 -21.73 13.13
C PHE A 47 14.89 -22.13 12.54
N CYS A 48 13.89 -22.31 13.41
CA CYS A 48 12.54 -22.69 13.00
C CYS A 48 11.77 -21.48 12.48
N SER A 49 11.25 -21.55 11.24
CA SER A 49 10.40 -20.51 10.66
C SER A 49 9.26 -21.17 9.89
N GLY A 50 8.01 -20.94 10.30
CA GLY A 50 6.84 -21.51 9.62
C GLY A 50 6.79 -23.05 9.68
N GLY A 51 7.34 -23.64 10.75
CA GLY A 51 7.37 -25.08 10.96
C GLY A 51 8.49 -25.83 10.23
N VAL A 52 9.41 -25.11 9.56
CA VAL A 52 10.54 -25.69 8.82
C VAL A 52 11.85 -25.06 9.29
N CYS A 53 12.90 -25.88 9.42
CA CYS A 53 14.23 -25.37 9.75
C CYS A 53 14.85 -24.68 8.52
N VAL A 54 15.17 -23.39 8.67
CA VAL A 54 15.82 -22.58 7.64
C VAL A 54 17.24 -22.22 8.07
N SER A 55 18.18 -22.26 7.12
CA SER A 55 19.55 -21.81 7.34
C SER A 55 19.58 -20.30 7.44
N GLY A 56 20.07 -19.76 8.56
CA GLY A 56 20.35 -18.34 8.66
C GLY A 56 21.49 -18.09 9.60
N SER A 57 22.28 -17.06 9.29
CA SER A 57 23.30 -16.57 10.22
C SER A 57 22.59 -16.08 11.47
N SER A 58 22.94 -16.64 12.62
CA SER A 58 22.67 -16.01 13.90
C SER A 58 23.22 -14.58 13.80
N VAL A 59 22.35 -13.58 13.93
CA VAL A 59 22.82 -12.24 14.26
C VAL A 59 23.56 -12.36 15.59
N ASP A 60 24.88 -12.22 15.54
CA ASP A 60 25.76 -12.22 16.69
C ASP A 60 25.25 -11.21 17.72
N THR A 61 24.60 -11.72 18.76
CA THR A 61 24.54 -11.03 20.05
C THR A 61 25.63 -11.65 20.91
N ALA A 62 26.89 -11.48 20.50
CA ALA A 62 28.02 -11.69 21.38
C ALA A 62 28.31 -10.36 22.06
N ALA A 63 27.99 -10.29 23.35
CA ALA A 63 28.54 -9.29 24.23
C ALA A 63 30.07 -9.43 24.23
N ASP A 64 30.78 -8.36 23.87
CA ASP A 64 32.23 -8.23 24.01
C ASP A 64 32.51 -7.51 25.34
N PRO A 65 33.07 -8.18 26.37
CA PRO A 65 33.68 -7.51 27.51
C PRO A 65 35.17 -7.31 27.25
N ASP A 66 35.63 -6.10 27.52
CA ASP A 66 37.03 -5.70 27.73
C ASP A 66 37.92 -5.47 26.49
N VAL A 67 37.79 -4.27 25.92
CA VAL A 67 38.96 -3.59 25.32
C VAL A 67 39.11 -2.21 25.93
N ALA A 68 40.06 -2.11 26.88
CA ALA A 68 40.54 -0.84 27.41
C ALA A 68 41.35 -0.09 26.34
N PHE A 69 40.91 1.13 26.00
CA PHE A 69 41.70 2.08 25.20
C PHE A 69 42.14 3.28 26.06
N PRO A 70 43.36 3.81 25.83
CA PRO A 70 43.94 4.92 26.58
C PRO A 70 43.31 6.28 26.20
N PRO A 71 43.48 7.33 27.03
CA PRO A 71 42.93 8.64 26.75
C PRO A 71 43.81 9.44 25.77
N ASP A 72 43.17 10.45 25.17
CA ASP A 72 43.72 11.64 24.51
C ASP A 72 43.74 11.66 22.97
N ALA A 73 42.76 12.37 22.37
CA ALA A 73 42.97 13.64 21.65
C ALA A 73 41.64 14.22 21.13
N PRO A 74 41.37 15.53 21.26
CA PRO A 74 40.16 16.17 20.74
C PRO A 74 40.43 16.80 19.38
N THR A 75 39.95 16.17 18.31
CA THR A 75 39.79 16.79 17.00
C THR A 75 38.65 16.08 16.27
N ASP A 76 37.46 16.70 16.22
CA ASP A 76 37.01 17.29 14.97
C ASP A 76 35.81 18.22 15.16
N LEU A 77 35.85 19.35 14.45
CA LEU A 77 34.85 20.42 14.42
C LEU A 77 34.16 20.38 13.06
N ASP A 78 33.61 19.23 12.69
CA ASP A 78 32.78 19.13 11.51
C ASP A 78 31.31 19.25 11.92
N GLY A 79 30.77 20.45 11.72
CA GLY A 79 29.33 20.77 11.82
C GLY A 79 28.50 20.11 10.72
N GLY A 80 28.76 18.84 10.42
CA GLY A 80 27.84 17.98 9.69
C GLY A 80 26.64 17.73 10.59
N VAL A 81 25.45 18.15 10.16
CA VAL A 81 24.22 17.64 10.76
C VAL A 81 24.21 16.15 10.47
N ASP A 82 24.62 15.33 11.44
CA ASP A 82 24.39 13.90 11.40
C ASP A 82 22.90 13.71 11.12
N VAL A 83 22.58 13.26 9.91
CA VAL A 83 21.32 12.58 9.65
C VAL A 83 21.43 11.34 10.51
N ARG A 84 21.02 11.47 11.78
CA ARG A 84 20.87 10.35 12.70
C ARG A 84 20.12 9.30 11.91
N ASP A 85 20.83 8.23 11.57
CA ASP A 85 20.19 7.01 11.12
C ASP A 85 19.12 6.74 12.18
N ALA A 86 17.88 6.55 11.75
CA ALA A 86 16.70 6.42 12.62
C ALA A 86 16.73 5.14 13.49
N SER A 87 17.91 4.58 13.73
CA SER A 87 18.18 3.26 14.27
C SER A 87 18.59 3.29 15.74
N ASP A 88 19.23 4.36 16.24
CA ASP A 88 19.91 4.30 17.55
C ASP A 88 19.20 5.02 18.71
N GLY A 89 18.02 5.57 18.46
CA GLY A 89 17.26 6.27 19.50
C GLY A 89 15.76 6.30 19.29
N ASN A 90 15.20 5.40 18.47
CA ASN A 90 13.77 5.40 18.17
C ASN A 90 13.01 5.07 19.46
N THR A 91 12.42 6.10 20.08
CA THR A 91 11.55 5.88 21.24
C THR A 91 10.45 4.90 20.82
N SER A 92 10.24 3.87 21.65
CA SER A 92 9.30 2.79 21.36
C SER A 92 7.97 3.33 20.81
N GLY A 93 7.57 2.84 19.64
CA GLY A 93 6.30 3.18 18.99
C GLY A 93 6.33 4.32 17.98
N GLN A 94 7.47 4.96 17.74
CA GLN A 94 7.64 5.91 16.63
C GLN A 94 7.65 5.21 15.27
N LEU A 95 7.46 5.97 14.18
CA LEU A 95 7.51 5.41 12.82
C LEU A 95 8.80 4.60 12.60
N GLY A 96 8.67 3.45 11.94
CA GLY A 96 9.76 2.51 11.69
C GLY A 96 10.17 1.64 12.89
N SER A 97 9.67 1.91 14.11
CA SER A 97 9.86 1.00 15.26
C SER A 97 9.17 -0.33 15.00
N ARG A 98 9.72 -1.45 15.47
CA ARG A 98 9.03 -2.75 15.43
C ARG A 98 7.75 -2.69 16.25
N CYS A 99 6.73 -3.42 15.79
CA CYS A 99 5.44 -3.54 16.49
C CYS A 99 4.86 -4.94 16.31
N SER A 100 3.99 -5.34 17.23
CA SER A 100 3.16 -6.55 17.09
C SER A 100 1.68 -6.20 16.91
N VAL A 101 1.25 -5.08 17.49
CA VAL A 101 -0.15 -4.61 17.41
C VAL A 101 -0.20 -3.08 17.29
N ASN A 102 -1.33 -2.57 16.81
CA ASN A 102 -1.56 -1.14 16.60
C ASN A 102 -1.26 -0.26 17.81
N LYS A 103 -1.57 -0.74 19.04
CA LYS A 103 -1.33 0.00 20.29
C LYS A 103 0.15 0.23 20.60
N ASP A 104 1.05 -0.53 19.96
CA ASP A 104 2.49 -0.37 20.16
C ASP A 104 2.99 0.90 19.46
N CYS A 105 2.19 1.47 18.55
CA CYS A 105 2.55 2.60 17.72
C CYS A 105 1.84 3.87 18.16
N VAL A 106 2.57 4.99 18.20
CA VAL A 106 2.02 6.32 18.50
C VAL A 106 0.98 6.74 17.46
N SER A 107 1.16 6.32 16.21
CA SER A 107 0.18 6.52 15.13
C SER A 107 -1.11 5.71 15.32
N GLY A 108 -1.07 4.67 16.16
CA GLY A 108 -2.12 3.66 16.28
C GLY A 108 -2.14 2.67 15.11
N LEU A 109 -1.05 2.56 14.33
CA LEU A 109 -0.99 1.66 13.18
C LEU A 109 0.33 0.87 13.11
N CYS A 110 0.20 -0.45 13.23
CA CYS A 110 1.27 -1.40 13.03
C CYS A 110 1.21 -1.98 11.61
N GLY A 111 2.23 -1.69 10.81
CA GLY A 111 2.38 -2.07 9.42
C GLY A 111 2.75 -3.53 9.24
N THR A 112 1.79 -4.38 8.89
CA THR A 112 2.02 -5.80 8.55
C THR A 112 2.20 -6.01 7.04
N ASP A 113 2.60 -7.22 6.64
CA ASP A 113 2.73 -7.66 5.25
C ASP A 113 1.47 -7.36 4.41
N SER A 114 0.31 -7.52 5.05
CA SER A 114 -1.00 -7.35 4.44
C SER A 114 -1.41 -5.89 4.20
N ILE A 115 -0.72 -4.90 4.78
CA ILE A 115 -0.92 -3.47 4.45
C ILE A 115 0.27 -2.86 3.71
N MET A 116 1.50 -3.26 4.01
CA MET A 116 2.70 -2.61 3.47
C MET A 116 3.16 -3.15 2.11
N SER A 117 2.53 -4.20 1.56
CA SER A 117 3.07 -5.04 0.47
C SER A 117 4.32 -5.81 0.91
N LEU A 118 4.52 -6.99 0.31
CA LEU A 118 5.63 -7.87 0.69
C LEU A 118 7.01 -7.19 0.57
N PRO A 119 7.34 -6.46 -0.51
CA PRO A 119 8.65 -5.81 -0.62
C PRO A 119 8.92 -4.78 0.47
N ALA A 120 7.94 -3.96 0.85
CA ALA A 120 8.16 -2.97 1.89
C ALA A 120 8.20 -3.63 3.28
N PHE A 121 7.43 -4.69 3.52
CA PHE A 121 7.46 -5.46 4.76
C PHE A 121 8.82 -6.14 4.97
N GLU A 122 9.32 -6.85 3.95
CA GLU A 122 10.63 -7.51 3.98
C GLU A 122 11.75 -6.49 4.15
N ALA A 123 11.71 -5.37 3.41
CA ALA A 123 12.70 -4.31 3.55
C ALA A 123 12.73 -3.71 4.96
N ASN A 124 11.62 -3.74 5.69
CA ASN A 124 11.56 -3.28 7.08
C ASN A 124 11.96 -4.33 8.11
N GLY A 125 12.17 -5.59 7.71
CA GLY A 125 12.52 -6.68 8.62
C GLY A 125 11.34 -7.15 9.47
N GLY A 126 10.11 -6.99 8.94
CA GLY A 126 8.86 -7.38 9.58
C GLY A 126 7.93 -6.21 9.86
N SER A 127 7.03 -6.40 10.83
CA SER A 127 6.01 -5.40 11.18
C SER A 127 6.60 -4.16 11.83
N VAL A 128 6.27 -2.98 11.30
CA VAL A 128 6.78 -1.70 11.81
C VAL A 128 5.68 -0.66 11.96
N CYS A 129 5.83 0.24 12.93
CA CYS A 129 4.93 1.36 13.11
C CYS A 129 4.96 2.24 11.86
N THR A 130 3.77 2.51 11.33
CA THR A 130 3.57 3.34 10.15
C THR A 130 2.42 4.30 10.40
N LYS A 131 2.16 5.22 9.48
CA LYS A 131 0.95 6.05 9.48
C LYS A 131 0.46 6.22 8.05
N ILE A 132 -0.82 6.51 7.92
CA ILE A 132 -1.42 6.81 6.63
C ILE A 132 -0.89 8.16 6.15
N CYS A 133 -0.73 8.30 4.84
CA CYS A 133 -0.26 9.52 4.21
C CYS A 133 -0.94 9.74 2.86
N CYS A 134 -1.00 10.99 2.44
CA CYS A 134 -1.38 11.38 1.09
C CYS A 134 -0.16 11.78 0.27
N THR A 135 0.81 12.41 0.90
CA THR A 135 2.06 12.87 0.31
C THR A 135 3.22 12.53 1.23
N SER A 136 4.45 12.57 0.71
CA SER A 136 5.63 12.37 1.57
C SER A 136 5.81 13.50 2.60
N ASN A 137 5.11 14.64 2.46
CA ASN A 137 5.09 15.69 3.48
C ASN A 137 4.29 15.31 4.73
N ASP A 138 3.37 14.34 4.61
CA ASP A 138 2.63 13.85 5.76
C ASP A 138 3.51 12.96 6.64
N CYS A 139 4.63 12.46 6.13
CA CYS A 139 5.54 11.54 6.80
C CYS A 139 6.62 12.25 7.61
N ASP A 140 7.13 11.58 8.65
CA ASP A 140 8.25 12.11 9.43
C ASP A 140 9.53 12.08 8.59
N ARG A 141 10.55 12.86 8.98
CA ARG A 141 11.83 12.92 8.27
C ARG A 141 12.45 11.53 8.13
N GLY A 142 12.93 11.19 6.93
CA GLY A 142 13.47 9.85 6.61
C GLY A 142 12.43 8.83 6.16
N PHE A 143 11.14 9.19 6.21
CA PHE A 143 10.04 8.39 5.69
C PHE A 143 9.43 9.04 4.44
N VAL A 144 8.87 8.22 3.57
CA VAL A 144 8.20 8.64 2.35
C VAL A 144 6.82 8.00 2.28
N CYS A 145 5.90 8.69 1.62
CA CYS A 145 4.59 8.12 1.36
C CYS A 145 4.67 7.15 0.20
N LEU A 146 4.27 5.90 0.42
CA LEU A 146 4.28 4.86 -0.59
C LEU A 146 2.90 4.27 -0.76
N ASN A 147 2.45 4.14 -2.02
CA ASN A 147 1.26 3.37 -2.34
C ASN A 147 1.65 1.90 -2.43
N THR A 148 1.16 1.11 -1.49
CA THR A 148 1.54 -0.30 -1.36
C THR A 148 0.65 -1.22 -2.18
N GLY A 149 -0.32 -0.66 -2.91
CA GLY A 149 -1.28 -1.44 -3.71
C GLY A 149 -2.33 -2.17 -2.88
N THR A 150 -2.39 -1.93 -1.56
CA THR A 150 -3.35 -2.57 -0.64
C THR A 150 -4.62 -1.75 -0.42
N GLY A 151 -4.81 -0.65 -1.16
CA GLY A 151 -5.95 0.27 -0.99
C GLY A 151 -5.67 1.45 -0.04
N GLY A 152 -4.39 1.73 0.22
CA GLY A 152 -3.94 2.86 1.01
C GLY A 152 -2.50 3.25 0.70
N SER A 153 -2.08 4.40 1.22
CA SER A 153 -0.68 4.83 1.19
C SER A 153 -0.17 5.00 2.61
N TYR A 154 1.07 4.56 2.84
CA TYR A 154 1.66 4.46 4.17
C TYR A 154 3.06 5.05 4.20
N CYS A 155 3.43 5.64 5.33
CA CYS A 155 4.78 6.14 5.56
C CYS A 155 5.74 4.98 5.76
N VAL A 156 6.72 4.86 4.86
CA VAL A 156 7.72 3.80 4.88
C VAL A 156 9.12 4.40 4.91
N SER A 157 10.07 3.70 5.52
CA SER A 157 11.47 4.15 5.55
C SER A 157 12.02 4.27 4.13
N ALA A 158 12.51 5.45 3.77
CA ALA A 158 12.93 5.72 2.41
C ALA A 158 14.16 4.89 1.99
N SER A 159 15.11 4.71 2.91
CA SER A 159 16.34 3.95 2.69
C SER A 159 16.09 2.45 2.48
N LYS A 160 14.94 1.94 2.92
CA LYS A 160 14.60 0.52 2.87
C LYS A 160 13.84 0.12 1.61
N VAL A 161 12.83 0.90 1.22
CA VAL A 161 11.86 0.40 0.22
C VAL A 161 12.30 0.61 -1.23
N LEU A 162 13.15 1.59 -1.49
CA LEU A 162 13.68 1.87 -2.82
C LEU A 162 15.10 2.42 -2.69
N PRO A 163 16.16 1.66 -3.05
CA PRO A 163 17.55 2.12 -2.93
C PRO A 163 17.86 3.31 -3.85
N GLU A 164 17.01 3.53 -4.87
CA GLU A 164 17.06 4.70 -5.75
C GLU A 164 16.56 5.99 -5.08
N ARG A 165 15.91 5.92 -3.91
CA ARG A 165 15.39 7.12 -3.24
C ARG A 165 16.48 7.85 -2.48
N GLU A 166 16.69 9.11 -2.85
CA GLU A 166 17.56 10.05 -2.14
C GLU A 166 16.67 11.10 -1.47
N VAL A 167 16.22 10.85 -0.24
CA VAL A 167 15.36 11.83 0.45
C VAL A 167 16.21 12.99 0.95
N PRO A 168 15.92 14.24 0.54
CA PRO A 168 16.64 15.41 1.02
C PRO A 168 16.54 15.50 2.53
N ALA A 169 17.64 15.87 3.17
CA ALA A 169 17.63 16.19 4.58
C ALA A 169 16.59 17.28 4.88
N ALA A 170 16.51 18.37 4.12
CA ALA A 170 15.79 19.58 4.53
C ALA A 170 14.39 19.80 3.91
N GLY A 171 13.64 18.73 3.62
CA GLY A 171 12.35 18.87 2.92
C GLY A 171 12.56 19.22 1.44
N GLY A 172 12.07 18.36 0.56
CA GLY A 172 12.25 18.52 -0.88
C GLY A 172 11.09 19.26 -1.54
N LYS A 173 11.24 19.50 -2.84
CA LYS A 173 10.18 20.00 -3.70
C LYS A 173 8.96 19.08 -3.66
N ALA A 174 7.78 19.69 -3.79
CA ALA A 174 6.50 18.99 -3.83
C ALA A 174 6.36 18.12 -5.09
N GLY A 175 5.42 17.17 -5.06
CA GLY A 175 5.08 16.35 -6.22
C GLY A 175 4.65 17.20 -7.42
N GLY A 176 5.15 16.86 -8.61
CA GLY A 176 4.86 17.59 -9.84
C GLY A 176 5.71 18.85 -10.07
N VAL A 177 6.66 19.19 -9.19
CA VAL A 177 7.65 20.26 -9.46
C VAL A 177 8.81 19.69 -10.28
N THR A 178 9.34 20.44 -11.24
CA THR A 178 10.54 20.06 -12.01
C THR A 178 11.75 19.81 -11.12
N CYS A 179 12.50 18.75 -11.42
CA CYS A 179 13.68 18.35 -10.69
C CYS A 179 14.81 17.91 -11.62
N ALA A 180 16.05 18.01 -11.15
CA ALA A 180 17.20 17.42 -11.84
C ALA A 180 17.61 16.06 -11.24
N THR A 181 17.55 15.93 -9.91
CA THR A 181 17.97 14.74 -9.16
C THR A 181 16.95 14.32 -8.11
N ASN A 182 17.08 13.08 -7.64
CA ASN A 182 16.22 12.49 -6.61
C ASN A 182 16.25 13.28 -5.30
N ALA A 183 17.45 13.75 -4.91
CA ALA A 183 17.69 14.58 -3.74
C ALA A 183 16.88 15.90 -3.73
N GLU A 184 16.35 16.38 -4.86
CA GLU A 184 15.53 17.58 -4.87
C GLU A 184 14.08 17.34 -4.43
N CYS A 185 13.63 16.09 -4.42
CA CYS A 185 12.22 15.75 -4.27
C CYS A 185 11.93 15.23 -2.87
N ARG A 186 10.83 15.66 -2.25
CA ARG A 186 10.49 15.21 -0.88
C ARG A 186 10.28 13.70 -0.77
N SER A 187 9.84 13.07 -1.87
CA SER A 187 9.70 11.63 -2.00
C SER A 187 11.03 10.90 -2.25
N GLY A 188 12.10 11.64 -2.52
CA GLY A 188 13.37 11.11 -3.02
C GLY A 188 13.28 10.56 -4.45
N LEU A 189 12.25 10.90 -5.23
CA LEU A 189 12.09 10.43 -6.60
C LEU A 189 11.93 11.58 -7.58
N CYS A 190 12.89 11.71 -8.48
CA CYS A 190 12.88 12.58 -9.64
C CYS A 190 12.78 11.72 -10.91
N GLY A 191 11.56 11.57 -11.41
CA GLY A 191 11.25 10.66 -12.50
C GLY A 191 10.77 11.40 -13.73
N ASP A 192 10.92 10.75 -14.88
CA ASP A 192 10.11 11.10 -16.04
C ASP A 192 8.75 10.41 -15.90
N VAL A 193 7.69 11.19 -15.74
CA VAL A 193 6.34 10.68 -15.46
C VAL A 193 5.52 10.51 -16.74
N THR A 194 6.10 10.92 -17.87
CA THR A 194 5.57 10.82 -19.23
C THR A 194 6.68 10.35 -20.15
N ASP A 195 6.46 9.47 -21.12
CA ASP A 195 7.54 8.99 -22.00
C ASP A 195 8.20 10.14 -22.80
N GLY A 196 9.31 10.71 -22.30
CA GLY A 196 10.10 11.76 -22.96
C GLY A 196 9.91 13.19 -22.43
N GLY A 197 9.49 13.36 -21.18
CA GLY A 197 9.14 14.65 -20.57
C GLY A 197 10.23 15.31 -19.71
N VAL A 198 9.85 16.46 -19.15
CA VAL A 198 10.64 17.18 -18.13
C VAL A 198 10.58 16.37 -16.83
N LYS A 199 11.73 16.01 -16.27
CA LYS A 199 11.76 15.28 -14.99
C LYS A 199 11.07 16.08 -13.90
N ARG A 200 10.20 15.41 -13.15
CA ARG A 200 9.44 16.01 -12.05
C ARG A 200 9.52 15.14 -10.80
N CYS A 201 9.30 15.78 -9.66
CA CYS A 201 9.20 15.07 -8.39
C CYS A 201 7.98 14.17 -8.38
N VAL A 202 8.20 12.87 -8.29
CA VAL A 202 7.15 11.86 -8.23
C VAL A 202 6.80 11.65 -6.77
N ASP A 203 5.62 12.09 -6.36
CA ASP A 203 5.14 11.88 -4.99
C ASP A 203 3.67 11.47 -5.00
N ASN A 204 3.27 10.69 -3.99
CA ASN A 204 1.90 10.27 -3.83
C ASN A 204 0.96 11.48 -3.71
N CYS A 205 -0.28 11.27 -4.13
CA CYS A 205 -1.36 12.24 -3.96
C CYS A 205 -2.67 11.52 -3.63
N CYS A 206 -3.50 12.17 -2.81
CA CYS A 206 -4.87 11.76 -2.55
C CYS A 206 -5.87 12.58 -3.36
N SER A 207 -5.46 13.77 -3.78
CA SER A 207 -6.29 14.77 -4.44
C SER A 207 -5.42 15.63 -5.34
N GLN A 208 -6.08 16.39 -6.21
CA GLN A 208 -5.40 17.36 -7.08
C GLN A 208 -4.63 18.44 -6.29
N ASN A 209 -5.09 18.78 -5.08
CA ASN A 209 -4.48 19.82 -4.25
C ASN A 209 -3.16 19.37 -3.59
N ASP A 210 -2.84 18.08 -3.65
CA ASP A 210 -1.58 17.54 -3.12
C ASP A 210 -0.40 17.74 -4.10
N CYS A 211 -0.71 18.14 -5.33
CA CYS A 211 0.24 18.33 -6.42
C CYS A 211 0.52 19.81 -6.68
N ALA A 212 1.70 20.11 -7.22
CA ALA A 212 2.06 21.46 -7.62
C ALA A 212 1.15 21.99 -8.75
N THR A 213 1.19 23.30 -8.97
CA THR A 213 0.55 23.94 -10.13
C THR A 213 1.00 23.26 -11.43
N ASP A 214 0.11 23.14 -12.41
CA ASP A 214 0.36 22.50 -13.72
C ASP A 214 0.81 21.02 -13.61
N SER A 215 0.38 20.36 -12.54
CA SER A 215 0.56 18.93 -12.29
C SER A 215 -0.82 18.31 -12.07
N VAL A 216 -0.99 17.00 -12.24
CA VAL A 216 -2.23 16.31 -11.92
C VAL A 216 -2.00 15.09 -11.06
N CYS A 217 -2.97 14.78 -10.20
CA CYS A 217 -2.97 13.52 -9.45
C CYS A 217 -3.50 12.40 -10.37
N ALA A 218 -2.60 11.54 -10.87
CA ALA A 218 -2.93 10.52 -11.85
C ALA A 218 -2.34 9.15 -11.49
N LEU A 219 -3.03 8.09 -11.90
CA LEU A 219 -2.58 6.72 -11.71
C LEU A 219 -1.37 6.46 -12.58
N THR A 220 -0.23 6.11 -12.00
CA THR A 220 0.96 5.73 -12.76
C THR A 220 1.71 4.59 -12.10
N SER A 221 2.57 3.95 -12.89
CA SER A 221 3.53 2.97 -12.38
C SER A 221 4.84 3.68 -12.04
N VAL A 222 5.27 3.60 -10.78
CA VAL A 222 6.54 4.14 -10.32
C VAL A 222 7.61 3.04 -10.46
N SER A 223 8.58 3.28 -11.35
CA SER A 223 9.69 2.36 -11.64
C SER A 223 9.25 0.95 -12.06
N GLY A 224 8.04 0.80 -12.60
CA GLY A 224 7.48 -0.51 -12.97
C GLY A 224 7.08 -1.41 -11.79
N LYS A 225 7.27 -0.95 -10.54
CA LYS A 225 7.12 -1.77 -9.32
C LYS A 225 5.82 -1.49 -8.59
N TYR A 226 5.44 -0.22 -8.48
CA TYR A 226 4.30 0.21 -7.68
C TYR A 226 3.30 0.95 -8.55
N LEU A 227 2.02 0.59 -8.45
CA LEU A 227 0.93 1.31 -9.10
C LEU A 227 0.23 2.16 -8.04
N GLY A 228 0.10 3.46 -8.29
CA GLY A 228 -0.58 4.37 -7.37
C GLY A 228 -0.85 5.73 -7.99
N PHE A 229 -1.65 6.52 -7.30
CA PHE A 229 -1.87 7.91 -7.66
C PHE A 229 -0.70 8.76 -7.19
N VAL A 230 -0.06 9.43 -8.15
CA VAL A 230 1.07 10.32 -7.91
C VAL A 230 0.88 11.61 -8.69
N CYS A 231 1.59 12.65 -8.27
CA CYS A 231 1.65 13.89 -9.01
C CYS A 231 2.47 13.72 -10.29
N THR A 232 1.83 13.90 -11.43
CA THR A 232 2.42 13.84 -12.78
C THR A 232 2.28 15.20 -13.47
N ASP A 233 2.93 15.38 -14.63
CA ASP A 233 2.64 16.52 -15.51
C ASP A 233 1.16 16.62 -15.85
N GLU A 234 0.65 17.85 -15.94
CA GLU A 234 -0.68 18.07 -16.49
C GLU A 234 -0.73 17.54 -17.93
N ARG A 235 -1.66 16.62 -18.17
CA ARG A 235 -1.83 15.99 -19.47
C ARG A 235 -2.76 16.82 -20.37
N GLY A 236 -2.63 18.15 -20.38
CA GLY A 236 -3.31 19.10 -21.28
C GLY A 236 -4.71 18.68 -21.77
N THR A 237 -4.83 18.38 -23.08
CA THR A 237 -6.06 18.09 -23.84
C THR A 237 -6.76 16.77 -23.45
N LEU A 238 -6.29 16.09 -22.41
CA LEU A 238 -6.95 14.88 -21.94
C LEU A 238 -8.33 15.16 -21.37
N ARG A 239 -9.16 14.13 -21.44
CA ARG A 239 -10.59 14.17 -21.13
C ARG A 239 -10.80 14.24 -19.60
N ASN A 240 -11.78 15.05 -19.20
CA ASN A 240 -12.18 15.21 -17.79
C ASN A 240 -12.98 13.97 -17.32
N PRO A 241 -13.10 13.75 -15.99
CA PRO A 241 -13.98 12.73 -15.44
C PRO A 241 -15.40 12.78 -16.02
N GLY A 242 -16.01 11.62 -16.24
CA GLY A 242 -17.33 11.42 -16.87
C GLY A 242 -17.32 11.47 -18.40
N THR A 243 -16.21 11.84 -19.04
CA THR A 243 -16.11 11.84 -20.51
C THR A 243 -15.80 10.43 -21.01
N ALA A 244 -16.41 10.01 -22.12
CA ALA A 244 -16.13 8.71 -22.73
C ALA A 244 -14.64 8.54 -23.06
N CYS A 245 -14.10 7.32 -23.02
CA CYS A 245 -12.72 7.01 -23.36
C CYS A 245 -12.57 5.55 -23.84
N THR A 246 -11.44 5.23 -24.47
CA THR A 246 -11.08 3.86 -24.87
C THR A 246 -9.73 3.40 -24.33
N THR A 247 -8.90 4.32 -23.84
CA THR A 247 -7.59 4.01 -23.24
C THR A 247 -7.32 4.96 -22.07
N ASP A 248 -6.58 4.47 -21.06
CA ASP A 248 -6.18 5.25 -19.87
C ASP A 248 -5.52 6.58 -20.23
N SER A 249 -4.67 6.57 -21.27
CA SER A 249 -3.95 7.75 -21.77
C SER A 249 -4.86 8.85 -22.31
N GLN A 250 -6.16 8.63 -22.49
CA GLN A 250 -7.11 9.66 -22.89
C GLN A 250 -7.64 10.48 -21.71
N CYS A 251 -7.44 10.02 -20.48
CA CYS A 251 -8.02 10.60 -19.27
C CYS A 251 -6.99 11.36 -18.45
N LYS A 252 -7.37 12.50 -17.87
CA LYS A 252 -6.46 13.29 -17.01
C LYS A 252 -5.94 12.51 -15.81
N SER A 253 -6.76 11.65 -15.23
CA SER A 253 -6.41 10.72 -14.15
C SER A 253 -5.55 9.52 -14.61
N ASN A 254 -5.28 9.41 -15.91
CA ASN A 254 -4.70 8.24 -16.56
C ASN A 254 -5.49 6.95 -16.28
N LEU A 255 -6.81 7.06 -16.22
CA LEU A 255 -7.68 5.95 -15.89
C LEU A 255 -9.00 6.02 -16.66
N CYS A 256 -9.17 5.07 -17.58
CA CYS A 256 -10.35 4.85 -18.38
C CYS A 256 -11.07 3.60 -17.89
N TYR A 257 -12.04 3.78 -17.00
CA TYR A 257 -12.70 2.67 -16.34
C TYR A 257 -13.51 1.84 -17.34
N ASP A 258 -13.22 0.54 -17.39
CA ASP A 258 -13.83 -0.46 -18.29
C ASP A 258 -13.86 -0.04 -19.78
N SER A 259 -12.92 0.82 -20.22
CA SER A 259 -12.91 1.39 -21.57
C SER A 259 -14.20 2.13 -21.96
N THR A 260 -14.88 2.73 -20.97
CA THR A 260 -16.13 3.45 -21.18
C THR A 260 -16.01 4.93 -20.84
N GLN A 261 -15.46 5.27 -19.67
CA GLN A 261 -15.43 6.64 -19.17
C GLN A 261 -14.18 6.94 -18.33
N CYS A 262 -13.72 8.19 -18.43
CA CYS A 262 -12.69 8.72 -17.55
C CYS A 262 -13.25 8.85 -16.14
N VAL A 263 -12.54 8.36 -15.15
CA VAL A 263 -12.95 8.46 -13.74
C VAL A 263 -11.96 9.29 -12.93
N GLN A 264 -12.44 9.94 -11.89
CA GLN A 264 -11.62 10.74 -10.97
C GLN A 264 -11.17 9.86 -9.81
N HIS A 265 -9.94 10.04 -9.34
CA HIS A 265 -9.54 9.56 -8.02
C HIS A 265 -10.28 10.31 -6.91
N CYS A 266 -10.55 9.62 -5.81
CA CYS A 266 -11.09 10.22 -4.60
C CYS A 266 -10.38 9.64 -3.37
N ALA A 267 -10.24 10.45 -2.34
CA ALA A 267 -9.85 9.97 -1.02
C ALA A 267 -11.08 9.61 -0.18
N ALA A 268 -12.15 10.36 -0.34
CA ALA A 268 -13.42 10.16 0.33
C ALA A 268 -14.58 10.64 -0.53
N THR A 269 -15.81 10.29 -0.12
CA THR A 269 -17.03 10.66 -0.85
C THR A 269 -17.19 12.17 -1.05
N LYS A 270 -16.69 12.98 -0.10
CA LYS A 270 -16.68 14.45 -0.22
C LYS A 270 -15.84 15.01 -1.37
N ASP A 271 -14.91 14.22 -1.92
CA ASP A 271 -14.06 14.63 -3.06
C ASP A 271 -14.76 14.41 -4.40
N CYS A 272 -15.90 13.72 -4.39
CA CYS A 272 -16.67 13.41 -5.56
C CYS A 272 -17.76 14.46 -5.82
N PRO A 273 -18.19 14.61 -7.09
CA PRO A 273 -19.40 15.38 -7.42
C PRO A 273 -20.60 14.91 -6.60
N ALA A 274 -21.56 15.79 -6.33
CA ALA A 274 -22.71 15.53 -5.45
C ALA A 274 -23.61 14.33 -5.82
N THR A 275 -23.42 13.72 -6.99
CA THR A 275 -24.16 12.52 -7.46
C THR A 275 -23.28 11.26 -7.49
N GLN A 276 -22.06 11.34 -6.96
CA GLN A 276 -21.05 10.29 -6.98
C GLN A 276 -20.49 10.07 -5.58
N ALA A 277 -20.09 8.84 -5.30
CA ALA A 277 -19.39 8.47 -4.08
C ALA A 277 -18.01 7.93 -4.40
N CYS A 278 -17.15 7.97 -3.39
CA CYS A 278 -15.85 7.35 -3.51
C CYS A 278 -16.02 5.84 -3.34
N VAL A 279 -15.92 5.12 -4.44
CA VAL A 279 -16.05 3.67 -4.48
C VAL A 279 -14.71 3.00 -4.62
N TRP A 280 -14.68 1.75 -4.17
CA TRP A 280 -13.57 0.85 -4.34
C TRP A 280 -13.89 -0.09 -5.50
N LEU A 281 -13.14 0.01 -6.59
CA LEU A 281 -13.36 -0.80 -7.79
C LEU A 281 -12.06 -1.48 -8.25
N PRO A 282 -12.11 -2.67 -8.85
CA PRO A 282 -10.97 -3.22 -9.58
C PRO A 282 -10.66 -2.30 -10.77
N ARG A 283 -9.38 -2.08 -11.09
CA ARG A 283 -8.99 -1.19 -12.19
C ARG A 283 -9.65 -1.57 -13.52
N SER A 284 -9.75 -2.87 -13.79
CA SER A 284 -10.47 -3.40 -14.95
C SER A 284 -10.96 -4.83 -14.67
N SER A 285 -11.68 -5.42 -15.62
CA SER A 285 -12.05 -6.85 -15.57
C SER A 285 -10.85 -7.80 -15.57
N THR A 286 -9.67 -7.35 -15.99
CA THR A 286 -8.43 -8.13 -16.04
C THR A 286 -7.40 -7.73 -14.98
N ASP A 287 -7.49 -6.50 -14.46
CA ASP A 287 -6.62 -5.97 -13.40
C ASP A 287 -7.46 -5.76 -12.13
N THR A 288 -7.43 -6.78 -11.27
CA THR A 288 -8.20 -6.81 -10.02
C THR A 288 -7.60 -5.93 -8.93
N ARG A 289 -6.48 -5.26 -9.20
CA ARG A 289 -5.89 -4.34 -8.24
C ARG A 289 -6.87 -3.20 -7.99
N PRO A 290 -7.11 -2.88 -6.72
CA PRO A 290 -8.07 -1.86 -6.42
C PRO A 290 -7.61 -0.44 -6.62
N ILE A 291 -8.58 0.40 -6.89
CA ILE A 291 -8.44 1.84 -6.99
C ILE A 291 -9.66 2.53 -6.37
N HIS A 292 -9.44 3.74 -5.82
CA HIS A 292 -10.51 4.58 -5.30
C HIS A 292 -10.92 5.56 -6.38
N VAL A 293 -12.19 5.52 -6.77
CA VAL A 293 -12.70 6.38 -7.85
C VAL A 293 -14.08 6.93 -7.53
N CYS A 294 -14.39 8.08 -8.09
CA CYS A 294 -15.75 8.59 -8.05
C CYS A 294 -16.61 7.83 -9.06
N ASP A 295 -17.67 7.18 -8.57
CA ASP A 295 -18.67 6.48 -9.37
C ASP A 295 -20.08 6.86 -8.92
N GLY A 296 -21.07 6.67 -9.79
CA GLY A 296 -22.46 7.00 -9.52
C GLY A 296 -22.98 6.29 -8.27
N GLU A 297 -23.56 7.06 -7.33
CA GLU A 297 -24.03 6.52 -6.04
C GLU A 297 -25.21 5.55 -6.18
N GLY A 298 -25.99 5.64 -7.26
CA GLY A 298 -27.26 4.91 -7.39
C GLY A 298 -28.19 5.18 -6.21
N THR A 299 -28.94 4.16 -5.77
CA THR A 299 -29.78 4.21 -4.55
C THR A 299 -29.06 3.61 -3.34
N ARG A 300 -27.72 3.65 -3.33
CA ARG A 300 -26.92 3.04 -2.26
C ARG A 300 -26.97 3.89 -0.98
N ALA A 301 -26.81 3.25 0.16
CA ALA A 301 -26.90 3.85 1.49
C ALA A 301 -25.60 4.57 1.90
N ASP A 302 -25.76 5.63 2.69
CA ASP A 302 -24.67 6.39 3.29
C ASP A 302 -23.95 5.62 4.40
N ALA A 303 -22.73 6.04 4.73
CA ALA A 303 -21.96 5.50 5.84
C ALA A 303 -22.73 5.57 7.17
N GLY A 304 -22.61 4.53 7.99
CA GLY A 304 -23.36 4.35 9.24
C GLY A 304 -24.71 3.65 9.07
N THR A 305 -25.21 3.49 7.84
CA THR A 305 -26.44 2.75 7.57
C THR A 305 -26.21 1.23 7.61
N THR A 306 -27.17 0.45 8.08
CA THR A 306 -27.08 -1.02 8.04
C THR A 306 -27.09 -1.55 6.62
N CYS A 307 -26.32 -2.59 6.34
CA CYS A 307 -26.23 -3.22 5.03
C CYS A 307 -26.22 -4.75 5.14
N THR A 308 -26.48 -5.41 4.02
CA THR A 308 -26.38 -6.87 3.87
C THR A 308 -25.23 -7.23 2.94
N THR A 309 -25.06 -6.47 1.86
CA THR A 309 -24.03 -6.67 0.84
C THR A 309 -23.24 -5.39 0.61
N TYR A 310 -22.05 -5.52 0.02
CA TYR A 310 -21.23 -4.36 -0.35
C TYR A 310 -21.95 -3.43 -1.34
N GLN A 311 -22.83 -3.95 -2.19
CA GLN A 311 -23.58 -3.15 -3.17
C GLN A 311 -24.61 -2.22 -2.52
N ASP A 312 -24.96 -2.47 -1.26
CA ASP A 312 -25.92 -1.65 -0.53
C ASP A 312 -25.30 -0.31 -0.11
N CYS A 313 -23.97 -0.19 -0.10
CA CYS A 313 -23.25 0.95 0.42
C CYS A 313 -22.66 1.81 -0.70
N LYS A 314 -22.78 3.13 -0.58
CA LYS A 314 -22.23 4.09 -1.55
C LYS A 314 -20.77 3.84 -1.85
N SER A 315 -19.97 3.61 -0.81
CA SER A 315 -18.54 3.30 -0.85
C SER A 315 -18.19 1.89 -1.30
N THR A 316 -19.19 1.05 -1.54
CA THR A 316 -19.06 -0.41 -1.70
C THR A 316 -18.41 -1.12 -0.50
N GLN A 317 -18.47 -0.55 0.70
CA GLN A 317 -17.92 -1.17 1.91
C GLN A 317 -19.03 -1.48 2.91
N CYS A 318 -19.44 -2.74 2.96
CA CYS A 318 -20.39 -3.26 3.94
C CYS A 318 -19.67 -4.21 4.89
N GLU A 319 -19.56 -3.82 6.16
CA GLU A 319 -18.70 -4.54 7.10
C GLU A 319 -19.41 -4.89 8.41
N PRO A 320 -19.02 -6.00 9.05
CA PRO A 320 -19.54 -6.32 10.37
C PRO A 320 -19.22 -5.19 11.35
N ARG A 321 -20.19 -4.87 12.20
CA ARG A 321 -20.00 -4.02 13.37
C ARG A 321 -19.11 -4.79 14.35
N VAL A 322 -17.86 -4.36 14.50
CA VAL A 322 -16.88 -5.06 15.33
C VAL A 322 -16.94 -4.53 16.75
N ASP A 323 -16.79 -5.41 17.75
CA ASP A 323 -16.70 -5.00 19.15
C ASP A 323 -15.57 -3.98 19.36
N GLY A 324 -15.85 -2.92 20.13
CA GLY A 324 -14.94 -1.78 20.33
C GLY A 324 -15.20 -0.59 19.40
N GLN A 325 -16.12 -0.70 18.44
CA GLN A 325 -16.61 0.41 17.62
C GLN A 325 -17.85 1.07 18.28
N PRO A 326 -18.05 2.40 18.26
CA PRO A 326 -19.29 3.08 18.69
C PRO A 326 -20.58 2.57 18.08
N ASP A 327 -20.52 1.87 16.95
CA ASP A 327 -21.65 1.19 16.34
C ASP A 327 -21.60 -0.34 16.50
N ALA A 328 -20.80 -0.85 17.44
CA ALA A 328 -20.74 -2.26 17.82
C ALA A 328 -22.15 -2.82 18.05
N GLY A 329 -22.38 -4.03 17.55
CA GLY A 329 -23.68 -4.67 17.60
C GLY A 329 -23.80 -5.76 16.53
N PRO A 330 -24.94 -6.45 16.46
CA PRO A 330 -25.17 -7.42 15.40
C PRO A 330 -25.34 -6.74 14.04
N GLY A 331 -24.84 -7.38 12.99
CA GLY A 331 -25.06 -6.99 11.59
C GLY A 331 -23.91 -6.20 10.97
N ASN A 332 -24.13 -5.78 9.73
CA ASN A 332 -23.15 -5.02 8.96
C ASN A 332 -23.58 -3.54 8.82
N VAL A 333 -22.61 -2.68 8.57
CA VAL A 333 -22.76 -1.24 8.42
C VAL A 333 -21.93 -0.73 7.24
N CYS A 334 -22.46 0.26 6.53
CA CYS A 334 -21.75 0.96 5.47
C CYS A 334 -20.62 1.81 6.06
N ARG A 335 -19.41 1.71 5.50
CA ARG A 335 -18.22 2.50 5.89
C ARG A 335 -17.81 3.41 4.76
N ASP A 336 -17.48 4.67 5.00
CA ASP A 336 -16.93 5.54 3.93
C ASP A 336 -15.44 5.26 3.73
N LEU A 337 -14.95 5.42 2.51
CA LEU A 337 -13.51 5.40 2.22
C LEU A 337 -12.85 6.67 2.74
N CYS A 338 -11.57 6.59 3.05
CA CYS A 338 -10.78 7.73 3.50
C CYS A 338 -9.32 7.55 3.09
N ASN A 339 -8.56 8.64 3.01
CA ASN A 339 -7.10 8.56 2.98
C ASN A 339 -6.44 9.36 4.12
N ARG A 340 -7.22 10.01 5.00
CA ARG A 340 -6.74 10.69 6.21
C ARG A 340 -7.85 10.79 7.25
N ASP A 341 -7.48 10.97 8.52
CA ASP A 341 -8.46 11.09 9.61
C ASP A 341 -9.45 12.25 9.40
N SER A 342 -9.03 13.35 8.76
CA SER A 342 -9.92 14.47 8.43
C SER A 342 -10.95 14.18 7.33
N ASP A 343 -10.87 13.02 6.68
CA ASP A 343 -11.90 12.55 5.77
C ASP A 343 -13.07 11.90 6.51
N CYS A 344 -12.84 11.52 7.77
CA CYS A 344 -13.81 10.84 8.58
C CYS A 344 -14.56 11.82 9.49
N PRO A 345 -15.89 11.66 9.64
CA PRO A 345 -16.64 12.44 10.61
C PRO A 345 -16.20 12.04 12.02
N ALA A 346 -16.05 13.02 12.93
CA ALA A 346 -15.72 12.72 14.32
C ALA A 346 -16.80 11.83 14.97
N PRO A 347 -16.44 10.83 15.80
CA PRO A 347 -15.10 10.52 16.32
C PRO A 347 -14.33 9.46 15.50
N LEU A 348 -14.67 9.25 14.24
CA LEU A 348 -14.06 8.23 13.40
C LEU A 348 -12.64 8.63 12.97
N ARG A 349 -11.80 7.63 12.74
CA ARG A 349 -10.44 7.72 12.18
C ARG A 349 -10.35 6.90 10.91
N CYS A 350 -9.40 7.25 10.08
CA CYS A 350 -9.11 6.51 8.88
C CYS A 350 -8.18 5.34 9.23
N LEU A 351 -8.64 4.09 9.10
CA LEU A 351 -7.82 2.92 9.37
C LEU A 351 -8.05 1.81 8.34
N PRO A 352 -7.05 0.91 8.13
CA PRO A 352 -7.19 -0.21 7.20
C PRO A 352 -8.28 -1.21 7.60
N ALA A 353 -8.85 -1.89 6.60
CA ALA A 353 -9.78 -3.01 6.80
C ALA A 353 -9.24 -4.09 7.72
N ALA A 354 -10.10 -4.53 8.65
CA ALA A 354 -9.83 -5.72 9.44
C ALA A 354 -9.64 -6.91 8.49
N PRO A 355 -8.88 -7.94 8.85
CA PRO A 355 -8.63 -9.08 7.98
C PRO A 355 -9.94 -9.83 7.76
N SER A 356 -10.54 -9.66 6.60
CA SER A 356 -11.72 -10.40 6.16
C SER A 356 -11.77 -10.24 4.65
N PRO A 357 -12.04 -11.30 3.86
CA PRO A 357 -11.21 -11.82 2.76
C PRO A 357 -10.94 -10.90 1.55
N GLY A 358 -11.27 -9.62 1.63
CA GLY A 358 -10.87 -8.58 0.69
C GLY A 358 -9.58 -7.84 1.08
N PRO A 359 -9.13 -6.94 0.19
CA PRO A 359 -7.97 -6.10 0.42
C PRO A 359 -8.23 -5.05 1.49
N ARG A 360 -7.14 -4.59 2.11
CA ARG A 360 -7.18 -3.71 3.27
C ARG A 360 -7.30 -2.24 2.89
N VAL A 361 -8.50 -1.90 2.42
CA VAL A 361 -8.87 -0.52 2.11
C VAL A 361 -8.88 0.34 3.36
N LEU A 362 -8.50 1.60 3.19
CA LEU A 362 -8.66 2.62 4.21
C LEU A 362 -10.11 3.08 4.27
N ARG A 363 -10.68 3.10 5.48
CA ARG A 363 -12.06 3.54 5.69
C ARG A 363 -12.24 4.16 7.06
N CYS A 364 -13.33 4.89 7.20
CA CYS A 364 -13.70 5.53 8.45
C CYS A 364 -14.25 4.49 9.43
N VAL A 365 -13.46 4.21 10.46
CA VAL A 365 -13.85 3.36 11.58
C VAL A 365 -13.66 4.14 12.87
N PRO A 366 -14.28 3.72 13.96
CA PRO A 366 -14.01 4.39 15.22
C PRO A 366 -12.56 4.27 15.67
N GLY A 367 -12.06 5.39 16.20
CA GLY A 367 -10.66 5.61 16.55
C GLY A 367 -10.24 5.24 17.96
#